data_AF-A0A165Z3T3-F1
#
_entry.id   AF-A0A165Z3T3-F1
#
_cell.length_a   1.000
_cell.length_b   1.000
_cell.length_c   1.000
_cell.angle_alpha   90.00
_cell.angle_beta   90.00
_cell.angle_gamma   90.00
#
_symmetry.space_group_name_H-M   'P 1'
#
loop_
_entity.id
_entity.type
_entity.pdbx_description
1 polymer ?
#
loop_
_entity_poly.entity_id
_entity_poly.type
_entity_poly.pdbx_seq_one_letter_code
_entity_poly.pdbx_strand_id
1 'polypeptide(L)'
;MGAFVSFSRVKMAASSGGEMMGYEEGALERPKWSGETPLSRLVRALISFKPLYSLLKLGARQVLISTAEKKNIPWREMTKEILDSDVYKLMDDIQDTSLVYPDYYLNPFHAYDEGNLSWLAAAEAEAATMSMVRRAIPDASSLDEANQIGLDLSPYFLAVAKFKELKSSPRKNPISWKHAKGEDTSLPSQSFDIVSISYVPKSKILQELSPVLFTLMKSTEPFLDEYYLTDLEATIKEAGFVNVQTILTDPRHRTVTATVPR
;
A
#
# COMPACT_ATOMS: atom_id res chain seq x y z
N MET A 1 0.13 6.82 5.20
CA MET A 1 0.00 5.33 5.12
C MET A 1 0.99 4.82 4.10
N GLY A 2 1.88 3.91 4.50
CA GLY A 2 2.96 3.39 3.66
C GLY A 2 2.42 2.47 2.57
N ALA A 3 2.00 3.07 1.45
CA ALA A 3 1.93 2.40 0.17
C ALA A 3 3.23 2.71 -0.58
N PHE A 4 3.76 1.72 -1.31
CA PHE A 4 4.81 1.91 -2.29
C PHE A 4 4.37 3.04 -3.23
N VAL A 5 4.98 4.23 -3.15
CA VAL A 5 4.57 5.37 -3.99
C VAL A 5 5.30 5.22 -5.31
N SER A 6 4.62 4.61 -6.26
CA SER A 6 5.09 4.46 -7.62
C SER A 6 4.84 5.77 -8.38
N PHE A 7 5.90 6.50 -8.73
CA PHE A 7 5.81 7.72 -9.52
C PHE A 7 5.95 7.39 -11.01
N SER A 8 4.85 7.50 -11.75
CA SER A 8 4.82 7.28 -13.20
C SER A 8 4.59 8.60 -13.94
N ARG A 9 5.38 8.85 -14.98
CA ARG A 9 5.05 9.89 -15.98
C ARG A 9 4.14 9.25 -17.03
N VAL A 10 2.83 9.30 -16.81
CA VAL A 10 1.87 8.79 -17.79
C VAL A 10 1.73 9.82 -18.90
N LYS A 11 2.20 9.50 -20.12
CA LYS A 11 1.64 10.16 -21.30
C LYS A 11 0.21 9.65 -21.41
N MET A 12 -0.77 10.51 -21.14
CA MET A 12 -2.18 10.24 -21.39
C MET A 12 -2.36 9.87 -22.88
N ALA A 13 -2.29 8.59 -23.21
CA ALA A 13 -2.88 8.06 -24.42
C ALA A 13 -4.36 7.87 -24.10
N ALA A 14 -5.23 8.55 -24.85
CA ALA A 14 -6.67 8.38 -24.73
C ALA A 14 -7.01 6.90 -25.00
N SER A 15 -7.31 6.14 -23.95
CA SER A 15 -7.87 4.79 -24.11
C SER A 15 -9.37 4.91 -24.31
N SER A 16 -9.83 4.33 -25.41
CA SER A 16 -11.23 4.19 -25.82
C SER A 16 -12.10 3.59 -24.73
N GLY A 17 -13.31 4.15 -24.57
CA GLY A 17 -14.29 3.79 -23.56
C GLY A 17 -14.67 2.30 -23.55
N GLY A 18 -14.37 1.64 -22.45
CA GLY A 18 -15.13 0.50 -21.96
C GLY A 18 -16.05 0.98 -20.84
N GLU A 19 -17.31 0.54 -20.84
CA GLU A 19 -18.25 0.78 -19.74
C GLU A 19 -17.64 0.27 -18.42
N MET A 20 -17.27 1.16 -17.51
CA MET A 20 -16.94 0.79 -16.14
C MET A 20 -18.24 0.36 -15.46
N MET A 21 -18.43 -0.96 -15.27
CA MET A 21 -19.40 -1.45 -14.29
C MET A 21 -19.03 -0.85 -12.91
N GLY A 22 -19.80 0.11 -12.43
CA GLY A 22 -19.56 0.76 -11.16
C GLY A 22 -19.67 -0.24 -10.00
N TYR A 23 -18.65 -0.30 -9.15
CA TYR A 23 -18.71 -1.08 -7.91
C TYR A 23 -19.71 -0.43 -6.92
N GLU A 24 -20.42 -1.24 -6.14
CA GLU A 24 -21.43 -0.74 -5.19
C GLU A 24 -20.79 -0.01 -4.00
N GLU A 25 -21.18 1.25 -3.81
CA GLU A 25 -20.92 1.99 -2.57
C GLU A 25 -21.89 1.55 -1.46
N GLY A 26 -21.41 1.57 -0.22
CA GLY A 26 -22.21 1.35 0.97
C GLY A 26 -23.05 2.59 1.32
N ALA A 27 -24.09 2.38 2.13
CA ALA A 27 -25.05 3.43 2.49
C ALA A 27 -24.52 4.45 3.53
N LEU A 28 -23.33 4.22 4.10
CA LEU A 28 -22.74 5.08 5.11
C LEU A 28 -21.60 5.91 4.51
N GLU A 29 -21.27 7.04 5.14
CA GLU A 29 -20.08 7.82 4.79
C GLU A 29 -18.79 7.02 5.02
N ARG A 30 -18.77 6.19 6.07
CA ARG A 30 -17.64 5.35 6.49
C ARG A 30 -18.11 4.14 7.30
N PRO A 31 -17.26 3.13 7.52
CA PRO A 31 -17.67 1.94 8.27
C PRO A 31 -18.05 2.26 9.73
N LYS A 32 -19.10 1.61 10.26
CA LYS A 32 -19.61 1.82 11.65
C LYS A 32 -18.58 1.54 12.74
N TRP A 33 -17.54 0.79 12.40
CA TRP A 33 -16.46 0.39 13.29
C TRP A 33 -15.25 1.36 13.23
N SER A 34 -15.33 2.47 12.51
CA SER A 34 -14.32 3.54 12.47
C SER A 34 -14.58 4.65 13.50
N GLY A 35 -13.56 5.43 13.86
CA GLY A 35 -13.68 6.59 14.77
C GLY A 35 -14.00 6.21 16.23
N GLU A 36 -14.77 7.06 16.93
CA GLU A 36 -15.07 6.92 18.38
C GLU A 36 -16.35 6.13 18.72
N THR A 37 -16.82 5.26 17.81
CA THR A 37 -18.01 4.44 18.07
C THR A 37 -17.79 3.43 19.20
N PRO A 38 -18.84 2.98 19.92
CA PRO A 38 -18.69 1.97 20.97
C PRO A 38 -18.03 0.68 20.48
N LEU A 39 -18.37 0.24 19.26
CA LEU A 39 -17.78 -0.94 18.62
C LEU A 39 -16.29 -0.75 18.33
N SER A 40 -15.91 0.43 17.83
CA SER A 40 -14.50 0.79 17.59
C SER A 40 -13.69 0.80 18.89
N ARG A 41 -14.23 1.40 19.95
CA ARG A 41 -13.60 1.45 21.29
C ARG A 41 -13.41 0.07 21.90
N LEU A 42 -14.41 -0.81 21.78
CA LEU A 42 -14.31 -2.19 22.24
C LEU A 42 -13.16 -2.93 21.53
N VAL A 43 -13.09 -2.81 20.20
CA VAL A 43 -12.02 -3.45 19.43
C VAL A 43 -10.65 -2.88 19.76
N ARG A 44 -10.52 -1.56 19.92
CA ARG A 44 -9.27 -0.93 20.40
C ARG A 44 -8.85 -1.47 21.76
N ALA A 45 -9.78 -1.65 22.69
CA ALA A 45 -9.49 -2.25 23.99
C ALA A 45 -9.00 -3.71 23.85
N LEU A 46 -9.65 -4.52 23.01
CA LEU A 46 -9.24 -5.91 22.76
C LEU A 46 -7.84 -6.01 22.15
N ILE A 47 -7.54 -5.22 21.12
CA ILE A 47 -6.22 -5.23 20.46
C ILE A 47 -5.12 -4.56 21.31
N SER A 48 -5.46 -3.78 22.34
CA SER A 48 -4.47 -3.21 23.26
C SER A 48 -3.84 -4.26 24.19
N PHE A 49 -4.50 -5.42 24.35
CA PHE A 49 -3.95 -6.52 25.13
C PHE A 49 -2.91 -7.30 24.32
N LYS A 50 -1.62 -7.04 24.59
CA LYS A 50 -0.47 -7.55 23.80
C LYS A 50 -0.52 -9.05 23.49
N PRO A 51 -0.83 -9.97 24.43
CA PRO A 51 -0.88 -11.40 24.11
C PRO A 51 -1.94 -11.74 23.06
N LEU A 52 -3.14 -11.17 23.19
CA LEU A 52 -4.22 -11.35 22.21
C LEU A 52 -3.85 -10.70 20.87
N TYR A 53 -3.28 -9.50 20.91
CA TYR A 53 -2.79 -8.80 19.72
C TYR A 53 -1.77 -9.62 18.92
N SER A 54 -0.77 -10.19 19.59
CA SER A 54 0.24 -11.03 18.95
C SER A 54 -0.38 -12.28 18.32
N LEU A 55 -1.32 -12.94 18.99
CA LEU A 55 -2.04 -14.09 18.43
C LEU A 55 -2.88 -13.72 17.20
N LEU A 56 -3.60 -12.59 17.27
CA LEU A 56 -4.40 -12.08 16.15
C LEU A 56 -3.52 -11.75 14.94
N LYS A 57 -2.38 -11.09 15.14
CA LYS A 57 -1.41 -10.80 14.07
C LYS A 57 -0.88 -12.06 13.41
N LEU A 58 -0.45 -13.05 14.21
CA LEU A 58 0.05 -14.32 13.69
C LEU A 58 -1.02 -15.05 12.86
N GLY A 59 -2.26 -15.09 13.37
CA GLY A 59 -3.40 -15.66 12.66
C GLY A 59 -3.71 -14.92 11.35
N ALA A 60 -3.73 -13.58 11.38
CA ALA A 60 -3.97 -12.73 10.21
C ALA A 60 -2.95 -13.03 9.10
N ARG A 61 -1.66 -13.02 9.47
CA ARG A 61 -0.56 -13.26 8.53
C ARG A 61 -0.64 -14.68 7.96
N GLN A 62 -0.89 -15.70 8.77
CA GLN A 62 -1.04 -17.08 8.30
C GLN A 62 -2.21 -17.25 7.30
N VAL A 63 -3.34 -16.57 7.55
CA VAL A 63 -4.49 -16.58 6.64
C VAL A 63 -4.15 -15.90 5.31
N LEU A 64 -3.47 -14.75 5.33
CA LEU A 64 -3.03 -14.06 4.12
C LEU A 64 -2.11 -14.95 3.27
N ILE A 65 -1.06 -15.49 3.90
CA ILE A 65 -0.07 -16.34 3.22
C ILE A 65 -0.75 -17.58 2.62
N SER A 66 -1.53 -18.32 3.41
CA SER A 66 -2.19 -19.54 2.94
C SER A 66 -3.24 -19.28 1.85
N THR A 67 -3.90 -18.11 1.88
CA THR A 67 -4.84 -17.71 0.82
C THR A 67 -4.11 -17.40 -0.48
N ALA A 68 -2.95 -16.75 -0.41
CA ALA A 68 -2.12 -16.46 -1.57
C ALA A 68 -1.59 -17.75 -2.22
N GLU A 69 -1.08 -18.69 -1.41
CA GLU A 69 -0.56 -19.98 -1.89
C GLU A 69 -1.65 -20.84 -2.54
N LYS A 70 -2.86 -20.87 -1.97
CA LYS A 70 -4.03 -21.52 -2.62
C LYS A 70 -4.40 -20.90 -3.97
N LYS A 71 -3.98 -19.67 -4.22
CA LYS A 71 -4.13 -18.96 -5.49
C LYS A 71 -2.85 -18.99 -6.32
N ASN A 72 -1.97 -19.96 -6.12
CA ASN A 72 -0.73 -20.14 -6.89
C ASN A 72 0.23 -18.94 -6.81
N ILE A 73 0.23 -18.19 -5.69
CA ILE A 73 1.26 -17.21 -5.37
C ILE A 73 2.17 -17.88 -4.32
N PRO A 74 3.39 -18.34 -4.68
CA PRO A 74 4.25 -19.12 -3.79
C PRO A 74 4.93 -18.23 -2.75
N TRP A 75 4.13 -17.63 -1.87
CA TRP A 75 4.51 -16.55 -0.96
C TRP A 75 5.76 -16.89 -0.15
N ARG A 76 5.81 -18.07 0.50
CA ARG A 76 6.96 -18.46 1.32
C ARG A 76 8.23 -18.68 0.51
N GLU A 77 8.11 -19.20 -0.70
CA GLU A 77 9.24 -19.42 -1.59
C GLU A 77 9.82 -18.09 -2.08
N MET A 78 8.96 -17.17 -2.55
CA MET A 78 9.36 -15.82 -2.94
C MET A 78 10.04 -15.07 -1.81
N THR A 79 9.50 -15.20 -0.58
CA THR A 79 10.08 -14.59 0.62
C THR A 79 11.46 -15.17 0.89
N LYS A 80 11.59 -16.51 0.85
CA LYS A 80 12.85 -17.20 1.06
C LYS A 80 13.90 -16.80 0.01
N GLU A 81 13.52 -16.69 -1.25
CA GLU A 81 14.44 -16.28 -2.32
C GLU A 81 15.09 -14.93 -2.01
N ILE A 82 14.30 -13.96 -1.53
CA ILE A 82 14.83 -12.64 -1.16
C ILE A 82 15.69 -12.73 0.10
N LEU A 83 15.21 -13.40 1.15
CA LEU A 83 15.93 -13.47 2.42
C LEU A 83 17.26 -14.23 2.33
N ASP A 84 17.39 -15.19 1.42
CA ASP A 84 18.62 -15.95 1.21
C ASP A 84 19.56 -15.30 0.17
N SER A 85 19.18 -14.15 -0.40
CA SER A 85 19.94 -13.51 -1.48
C SER A 85 20.96 -12.48 -0.99
N ASP A 86 21.68 -11.91 -1.95
CA ASP A 86 22.61 -10.79 -1.75
C ASP A 86 21.92 -9.41 -1.70
N VAL A 87 20.59 -9.34 -1.61
CA VAL A 87 19.82 -8.08 -1.57
C VAL A 87 20.35 -7.08 -0.54
N TYR A 88 20.87 -7.58 0.58
CA TYR A 88 21.45 -6.79 1.66
C TYR A 88 22.60 -5.88 1.23
N LYS A 89 23.36 -6.26 0.20
CA LYS A 89 24.49 -5.49 -0.33
C LYS A 89 24.05 -4.17 -1.00
N LEU A 90 22.77 -4.06 -1.37
CA LEU A 90 22.23 -2.84 -1.98
C LEU A 90 21.87 -1.76 -0.95
N MET A 91 21.92 -2.07 0.36
CA MET A 91 21.51 -1.14 1.40
C MET A 91 22.39 0.11 1.41
N ASP A 92 23.71 -0.05 1.31
CA ASP A 92 24.67 1.07 1.34
C ASP A 92 24.46 2.05 0.18
N ASP A 93 23.99 1.55 -0.98
CA ASP A 93 23.68 2.37 -2.15
C ASP A 93 22.36 3.13 -2.03
N ILE A 94 21.41 2.63 -1.23
CA ILE A 94 20.02 3.09 -1.21
C ILE A 94 19.72 3.95 0.01
N GLN A 95 20.28 3.58 1.16
CA GLN A 95 19.90 4.16 2.43
C GLN A 95 20.49 5.56 2.58
N ASP A 96 19.62 6.56 2.50
CA ASP A 96 19.90 7.86 3.08
C ASP A 96 19.85 7.79 4.61
N THR A 97 21.00 7.86 5.26
CA THR A 97 21.15 7.84 6.72
C THR A 97 20.81 9.17 7.40
N SER A 98 20.63 10.24 6.62
CA SER A 98 20.19 11.55 7.11
C SER A 98 18.68 11.69 7.17
N LEU A 99 17.92 10.74 6.58
CA LEU A 99 16.47 10.78 6.55
C LEU A 99 15.86 10.59 7.94
N VAL A 100 15.07 11.56 8.39
CA VAL A 100 14.30 11.48 9.63
C VAL A 100 12.91 10.91 9.34
N TYR A 101 12.65 9.71 9.85
CA TYR A 101 11.34 9.05 9.72
C TYR A 101 10.24 9.80 10.51
N PRO A 102 9.03 9.94 9.94
CA PRO A 102 7.86 10.32 10.73
C PRO A 102 7.57 9.27 11.82
N ASP A 103 7.14 9.71 13.01
CA ASP A 103 6.87 8.82 14.15
C ASP A 103 5.92 7.66 13.79
N TYR A 104 4.89 7.93 12.98
CA TYR A 104 3.92 6.92 12.56
C TYR A 104 4.58 5.76 11.81
N TYR A 105 5.66 6.00 11.06
CA TYR A 105 6.33 5.01 10.21
C TYR A 105 7.22 4.05 11.01
N LEU A 106 7.54 4.39 12.27
CA LEU A 106 8.35 3.57 13.17
C LEU A 106 7.52 2.55 13.97
N ASN A 107 6.21 2.49 13.72
CA ASN A 107 5.30 1.59 14.45
C ASN A 107 5.11 0.25 13.73
N PRO A 108 4.74 -0.82 14.47
CA PRO A 108 4.30 -2.08 13.88
C PRO A 108 3.19 -1.84 12.84
N PHE A 109 3.29 -2.50 11.69
CA PHE A 109 2.38 -2.28 10.56
C PHE A 109 2.22 -3.58 9.77
N HIS A 110 1.06 -3.81 9.14
CA HIS A 110 0.78 -5.00 8.30
C HIS A 110 1.10 -6.37 8.96
N ALA A 111 0.96 -6.46 10.29
CA ALA A 111 1.33 -7.62 11.11
C ALA A 111 2.83 -7.89 11.30
N TYR A 112 3.72 -6.95 10.96
CA TYR A 112 5.15 -6.99 11.25
C TYR A 112 5.45 -6.23 12.56
N ASP A 113 6.26 -6.84 13.44
CA ASP A 113 6.63 -6.24 14.73
C ASP A 113 7.53 -5.01 14.55
N GLU A 114 8.43 -5.05 13.57
CA GLU A 114 9.33 -3.96 13.19
C GLU A 114 8.71 -3.01 12.14
N GLY A 115 7.45 -3.26 11.75
CA GLY A 115 6.76 -2.48 10.70
C GLY A 115 7.45 -2.58 9.34
N ASN A 116 7.40 -1.47 8.59
CA ASN A 116 7.91 -1.41 7.21
C ASN A 116 9.45 -1.36 7.11
N LEU A 117 10.14 -1.10 8.21
CA LEU A 117 11.60 -1.02 8.27
C LEU A 117 12.23 -2.39 8.59
N SER A 118 11.82 -3.43 7.85
CA SER A 118 12.32 -4.78 8.04
C SER A 118 12.47 -5.56 6.73
N TRP A 119 13.45 -6.46 6.71
CA TRP A 119 13.67 -7.38 5.59
C TRP A 119 12.51 -8.33 5.36
N LEU A 120 11.86 -8.77 6.44
CA LEU A 120 10.70 -9.65 6.32
C LEU A 120 9.55 -8.95 5.61
N ALA A 121 9.19 -7.72 6.04
CA ALA A 121 8.15 -6.95 5.38
C ALA A 121 8.49 -6.69 3.89
N ALA A 122 9.76 -6.37 3.60
CA ALA A 122 10.23 -6.11 2.23
C ALA A 122 10.17 -7.37 1.35
N ALA A 123 10.60 -8.51 1.87
CA ALA A 123 10.60 -9.78 1.15
C ALA A 123 9.18 -10.28 0.83
N GLU A 124 8.21 -9.99 1.70
CA GLU A 124 6.81 -10.38 1.53
C GLU A 124 5.99 -9.41 0.64
N ALA A 125 6.51 -8.20 0.38
CA ALA A 125 5.77 -7.12 -0.28
C ALA A 125 5.25 -7.46 -1.69
N GLU A 126 6.02 -8.19 -2.49
CA GLU A 126 5.58 -8.57 -3.85
C GLU A 126 4.42 -9.58 -3.79
N ALA A 127 4.54 -10.62 -2.96
CA ALA A 127 3.47 -11.61 -2.81
C ALA A 127 2.18 -10.98 -2.27
N ALA A 128 2.30 -9.98 -1.38
CA ALA A 128 1.19 -9.16 -0.92
C ALA A 128 0.55 -8.37 -2.08
N THR A 129 1.38 -7.71 -2.90
CA THR A 129 0.94 -6.92 -4.06
C THR A 129 0.23 -7.80 -5.10
N MET A 130 0.80 -8.95 -5.45
CA MET A 130 0.17 -9.92 -6.35
C MET A 130 -1.19 -10.40 -5.83
N SER A 131 -1.32 -10.57 -4.52
CA SER A 131 -2.58 -10.96 -3.88
C SER A 131 -3.66 -9.87 -3.98
N MET A 132 -3.26 -8.60 -3.96
CA MET A 132 -4.16 -7.46 -4.19
C MET A 132 -4.54 -7.35 -5.67
N VAL A 133 -3.56 -7.38 -6.57
CA VAL A 133 -3.77 -7.24 -8.01
C VAL A 133 -4.66 -8.35 -8.54
N ARG A 134 -4.46 -9.60 -8.14
CA ARG A 134 -5.31 -10.74 -8.55
C ARG A 134 -6.75 -10.61 -8.06
N ARG A 135 -7.02 -9.79 -7.03
CA ARG A 135 -8.37 -9.48 -6.56
C ARG A 135 -8.99 -8.34 -7.36
N ALA A 136 -8.20 -7.31 -7.65
CA ALA A 136 -8.66 -6.12 -8.36
C ALA A 136 -8.86 -6.40 -9.86
N ILE A 137 -7.94 -7.15 -10.47
CA ILE A 137 -7.88 -7.40 -11.91
C ILE A 137 -7.53 -8.89 -12.11
N PRO A 138 -8.52 -9.80 -12.03
CA PRO A 138 -8.27 -11.25 -12.05
C PRO A 138 -7.66 -11.75 -13.37
N ASP A 139 -7.86 -11.01 -14.46
CA ASP A 139 -7.37 -11.34 -15.80
C ASP A 139 -6.08 -10.57 -16.18
N ALA A 140 -5.47 -9.85 -15.25
CA ALA A 140 -4.20 -9.14 -15.52
C ALA A 140 -3.10 -10.15 -15.89
N SER A 141 -2.58 -10.05 -17.12
CA SER A 141 -1.52 -10.92 -17.62
C SER A 141 -0.12 -10.54 -17.11
N SER A 142 0.07 -9.31 -16.62
CA SER A 142 1.36 -8.80 -16.12
C SER A 142 1.19 -7.53 -15.25
N LEU A 143 2.17 -7.30 -14.36
CA LEU A 143 2.41 -6.02 -13.70
C LEU A 143 3.24 -5.15 -14.67
N ASP A 144 2.60 -4.53 -15.67
CA ASP A 144 3.35 -3.73 -16.66
C ASP A 144 4.04 -2.52 -16.05
N GLU A 145 5.21 -2.17 -16.61
CA GLU A 145 6.18 -1.23 -16.04
C GLU A 145 6.05 0.19 -16.59
N ALA A 146 5.63 1.15 -15.75
CA ALA A 146 5.55 2.58 -16.09
C ALA A 146 6.35 3.48 -15.15
N ASN A 147 7.50 3.03 -14.62
CA ASN A 147 8.25 3.79 -13.60
C ASN A 147 9.60 4.27 -14.11
N GLN A 148 9.86 5.56 -13.94
CA GLN A 148 11.18 6.17 -14.11
C GLN A 148 11.86 6.39 -12.75
N ILE A 149 11.08 6.57 -11.68
CA ILE A 149 11.56 6.74 -10.30
C ILE A 149 10.72 5.86 -9.38
N GLY A 150 11.38 5.10 -8.51
CA GLY A 150 10.75 4.38 -7.40
C GLY A 150 11.11 5.04 -6.08
N LEU A 151 10.12 5.47 -5.31
CA LEU A 151 10.33 6.19 -4.06
C LEU A 151 9.59 5.47 -2.93
N ASP A 152 10.30 5.25 -1.82
CA ASP A 152 9.72 4.71 -0.61
C ASP A 152 10.46 5.29 0.61
N LEU A 153 9.75 5.33 1.74
CA LEU A 153 10.35 5.59 3.04
C LEU A 153 11.13 4.36 3.53
N SER A 154 10.82 3.13 3.10
CA SER A 154 11.58 1.95 3.53
C SER A 154 12.76 1.69 2.58
N PRO A 155 14.01 1.82 3.05
CA PRO A 155 15.17 1.48 2.23
C PRO A 155 15.25 -0.04 1.97
N TYR A 156 14.61 -0.85 2.82
CA TYR A 156 14.45 -2.30 2.63
C TYR A 156 13.58 -2.59 1.40
N PHE A 157 12.47 -1.87 1.26
CA PHE A 157 11.53 -2.04 0.15
C PHE A 157 12.19 -1.65 -1.18
N LEU A 158 12.93 -0.54 -1.16
CA LEU A 158 13.74 -0.08 -2.29
C LEU A 158 14.86 -1.09 -2.64
N ALA A 159 15.53 -1.68 -1.64
CA ALA A 159 16.57 -2.69 -1.87
C ALA A 159 16.02 -3.94 -2.56
N VAL A 160 14.88 -4.46 -2.08
CA VAL A 160 14.21 -5.60 -2.73
C VAL A 160 13.78 -5.24 -4.15
N ALA A 161 13.24 -4.04 -4.38
CA ALA A 161 12.81 -3.62 -5.70
C ALA A 161 13.98 -3.45 -6.69
N LYS A 162 15.06 -2.79 -6.29
CA LYS A 162 16.31 -2.67 -7.08
C LYS A 162 16.90 -4.06 -7.37
N PHE A 163 16.93 -4.96 -6.38
CA PHE A 163 17.43 -6.32 -6.57
C PHE A 163 16.65 -7.10 -7.64
N LYS A 164 15.32 -6.97 -7.64
CA LYS A 164 14.46 -7.60 -8.65
C LYS A 164 14.63 -7.00 -10.03
N GLU A 165 14.77 -5.68 -10.12
CA GLU A 165 15.10 -5.02 -11.39
C GLU A 165 16.41 -5.57 -11.97
N LEU A 166 17.47 -5.70 -11.15
CA LEU A 166 18.77 -6.21 -11.57
C LEU A 166 18.75 -7.69 -12.01
N LYS A 167 17.82 -8.49 -11.48
CA LYS A 167 17.61 -9.89 -11.89
C LYS A 167 16.71 -10.05 -13.12
N SER A 168 15.97 -8.99 -13.48
CA SER A 168 15.03 -9.01 -14.61
C SER A 168 15.72 -8.64 -15.93
N SER A 169 15.01 -8.84 -17.04
CA SER A 169 15.48 -8.36 -18.35
C SER A 169 15.79 -6.86 -18.29
N PRO A 170 16.94 -6.41 -18.81
CA PRO A 170 17.31 -5.00 -18.75
C PRO A 170 16.24 -4.09 -19.37
N ARG A 171 15.75 -3.13 -18.59
CA ARG A 171 14.87 -2.08 -19.09
C ARG A 171 15.61 -1.15 -20.03
N LYS A 172 14.90 -0.61 -21.02
CA LYS A 172 15.43 0.47 -21.88
C LYS A 172 15.80 1.72 -21.08
N ASN A 173 15.04 2.01 -20.02
CA ASN A 173 15.31 3.09 -19.08
C ASN A 173 15.33 2.50 -17.66
N PRO A 174 16.48 2.47 -16.97
CA PRO A 174 16.57 2.02 -15.59
C PRO A 174 15.74 2.89 -14.63
N ILE A 175 15.23 2.30 -13.55
CA ILE A 175 14.55 3.04 -12.49
C ILE A 175 15.61 3.71 -11.60
N SER A 176 15.38 4.99 -11.29
CA SER A 176 16.08 5.65 -10.19
C SER A 176 15.34 5.39 -8.87
N TRP A 177 15.96 4.64 -7.97
CA TRP A 177 15.40 4.35 -6.64
C TRP A 177 15.82 5.43 -5.65
N LYS A 178 14.86 6.01 -4.92
CA LYS A 178 15.10 7.12 -4.00
C LYS A 178 14.48 6.87 -2.63
N HIS A 179 15.33 6.84 -1.60
CA HIS A 179 14.92 6.80 -0.20
C HIS A 179 14.59 8.22 0.26
N ALA A 180 13.31 8.56 0.29
CA ALA A 180 12.85 9.91 0.64
C ALA A 180 11.40 9.91 1.11
N LYS A 181 10.99 11.03 1.71
CA LYS A 181 9.59 11.34 2.00
C LYS A 181 8.82 11.64 0.72
N GLY A 182 7.53 11.30 0.70
CA GLY A 182 6.66 11.67 -0.41
C GLY A 182 6.42 13.18 -0.50
N GLU A 183 6.48 13.87 0.62
CA GLU A 183 6.34 15.33 0.74
C GLU A 183 7.66 16.11 0.52
N ASP A 184 8.81 15.45 0.63
CA ASP A 184 10.14 16.04 0.46
C ASP A 184 10.98 15.20 -0.52
N THR A 185 10.57 15.24 -1.77
CA THR A 185 11.18 14.43 -2.84
C THR A 185 12.36 15.12 -3.49
N SER A 186 12.59 16.42 -3.25
CA SER A 186 13.48 17.30 -4.03
C SER A 186 13.33 17.22 -5.55
N LEU A 187 12.21 16.69 -6.05
CA LEU A 187 11.88 16.66 -7.46
C LEU A 187 11.29 18.03 -7.88
N PRO A 188 11.51 18.48 -9.12
CA PRO A 188 10.92 19.74 -9.59
C PRO A 188 9.40 19.72 -9.50
N SER A 189 8.78 20.85 -9.15
CA SER A 189 7.33 21.00 -9.25
C SER A 189 6.82 20.56 -10.63
N GLN A 190 5.64 19.94 -10.69
CA GLN A 190 5.01 19.45 -11.92
C GLN A 190 5.71 18.27 -12.61
N SER A 191 6.54 17.51 -11.89
CA SER A 191 7.23 16.34 -12.47
C SER A 191 6.39 15.05 -12.51
N PHE A 192 5.28 14.97 -11.76
CA PHE A 192 4.42 13.77 -11.67
C PHE A 192 2.94 14.10 -11.51
N ASP A 193 2.08 13.19 -11.99
CA ASP A 193 0.68 13.08 -11.60
C ASP A 193 0.59 12.07 -10.45
N ILE A 194 -0.08 12.41 -9.35
CA ILE A 194 -0.16 11.52 -8.18
C ILE A 194 -1.25 10.48 -8.41
N VAL A 195 -0.94 9.22 -8.10
CA VAL A 195 -1.89 8.12 -8.04
C VAL A 195 -1.82 7.52 -6.64
N SER A 196 -2.88 7.66 -5.84
CA SER A 196 -2.98 7.01 -4.53
C SER A 196 -3.99 5.89 -4.59
N ILE A 197 -3.57 4.66 -4.26
CA ILE A 197 -4.46 3.51 -4.11
C ILE A 197 -4.64 3.25 -2.62
N SER A 198 -5.87 3.25 -2.15
CA SER A 198 -6.15 3.08 -0.72
C SER A 198 -7.54 2.49 -0.50
N TYR A 199 -7.80 1.99 0.72
CA TYR A 199 -9.12 1.48 1.09
C TYR A 199 -10.21 2.53 0.87
N VAL A 200 -11.43 2.13 0.48
CA VAL A 200 -12.52 3.09 0.28
C VAL A 200 -13.39 3.16 1.53
N PRO A 201 -13.53 4.32 2.20
CA PRO A 201 -14.47 4.46 3.32
C PRO A 201 -15.91 4.04 2.93
N LYS A 202 -16.30 4.33 1.69
CA LYS A 202 -17.58 3.98 1.10
C LYS A 202 -17.70 2.57 0.54
N SER A 203 -16.71 1.70 0.67
CA SER A 203 -16.84 0.32 0.18
C SER A 203 -17.97 -0.41 0.92
N LYS A 204 -18.98 -0.90 0.19
CA LYS A 204 -20.05 -1.74 0.77
C LYS A 204 -19.48 -2.94 1.51
N ILE A 205 -18.49 -3.61 0.91
CA ILE A 205 -17.82 -4.77 1.52
C ILE A 205 -17.14 -4.40 2.84
N LEU A 206 -16.45 -3.26 2.91
CA LEU A 206 -15.78 -2.83 4.15
C LEU A 206 -16.80 -2.41 5.23
N GLN A 207 -17.90 -1.78 4.83
CA GLN A 207 -18.98 -1.41 5.74
C GLN A 207 -19.74 -2.62 6.32
N GLU A 208 -19.81 -3.72 5.57
CA GLU A 208 -20.50 -4.95 5.94
C GLU A 208 -19.58 -6.03 6.57
N LEU A 209 -18.30 -5.72 6.82
CA LEU A 209 -17.39 -6.67 7.46
C LEU A 209 -17.93 -7.16 8.82
N SER A 210 -17.81 -8.46 9.04
CA SER A 210 -18.16 -9.06 10.33
C SER A 210 -17.24 -8.57 11.45
N PRO A 211 -17.68 -8.63 12.72
CA PRO A 211 -16.88 -8.21 13.86
C PRO A 211 -15.48 -8.82 13.94
N VAL A 212 -15.39 -10.10 13.60
CA VAL A 212 -14.13 -10.83 13.60
C VAL A 212 -13.18 -10.29 12.52
N LEU A 213 -13.69 -10.09 11.29
CA LEU A 213 -12.87 -9.67 10.16
C LEU A 213 -12.39 -8.23 10.30
N PHE A 214 -13.22 -7.30 10.77
CA PHE A 214 -12.75 -5.93 10.96
C PHE A 214 -11.81 -5.81 12.17
N THR A 215 -12.01 -6.61 13.23
CA THR A 215 -11.07 -6.67 14.36
C THR A 215 -9.68 -7.11 13.89
N LEU A 216 -9.65 -8.14 13.03
CA LEU A 216 -8.42 -8.61 12.42
C LEU A 216 -7.76 -7.52 11.58
N MET A 217 -8.52 -6.83 10.73
CA MET A 217 -8.01 -5.73 9.90
C MET A 217 -7.48 -4.56 10.73
N LYS A 218 -8.20 -4.13 11.78
CA LYS A 218 -7.73 -3.09 12.71
C LYS A 218 -6.46 -3.48 13.46
N SER A 219 -6.26 -4.77 13.74
CA SER A 219 -5.04 -5.24 14.39
C SER A 219 -3.80 -5.13 13.50
N THR A 220 -3.96 -5.11 12.18
CA THR A 220 -2.86 -5.01 11.21
C THR A 220 -2.68 -3.59 10.65
N GLU A 221 -3.70 -2.73 10.76
CA GLU A 221 -3.73 -1.35 10.26
C GLU A 221 -3.99 -0.33 11.40
N PRO A 222 -3.00 0.02 12.23
CA PRO A 222 -3.20 0.87 13.41
C PRO A 222 -3.71 2.29 13.09
N PHE A 223 -3.40 2.81 11.89
CA PHE A 223 -3.81 4.16 11.45
C PHE A 223 -5.10 4.16 10.61
N LEU A 224 -5.82 3.04 10.56
CA LEU A 224 -6.99 2.88 9.71
C LEU A 224 -8.13 3.85 10.04
N ASP A 225 -8.28 4.19 11.33
CA ASP A 225 -9.27 5.17 11.75
C ASP A 225 -8.93 6.56 11.18
N GLU A 226 -7.70 7.03 11.33
CA GLU A 226 -7.26 8.31 10.76
C GLU A 226 -7.52 8.36 9.26
N TYR A 227 -7.17 7.28 8.54
CA TYR A 227 -7.42 7.17 7.12
C TYR A 227 -8.90 7.32 6.72
N TYR A 228 -9.82 6.69 7.45
CA TYR A 228 -11.26 6.82 7.16
C TYR A 228 -11.87 8.14 7.60
N LEU A 229 -11.20 8.88 8.49
CA LEU A 229 -11.63 10.19 8.95
C LEU A 229 -11.11 11.31 8.05
N THR A 230 -10.01 11.09 7.33
CA THR A 230 -9.41 12.08 6.42
C THR A 230 -10.22 12.20 5.13
N ASP A 231 -10.68 13.42 4.83
CA ASP A 231 -11.15 13.80 3.49
C ASP A 231 -9.92 13.96 2.59
N LEU A 232 -9.54 12.86 1.96
CA LEU A 232 -8.34 12.77 1.12
C LEU A 232 -8.43 13.74 -0.07
N GLU A 233 -9.60 13.82 -0.70
CA GLU A 233 -9.85 14.72 -1.82
C GLU A 233 -9.72 16.20 -1.43
N ALA A 234 -10.28 16.59 -0.28
CA ALA A 234 -10.11 17.94 0.24
C ALA A 234 -8.64 18.23 0.61
N THR A 235 -7.99 17.29 1.31
CA THR A 235 -6.57 17.42 1.71
C THR A 235 -5.66 17.61 0.49
N ILE A 236 -5.89 16.86 -0.59
CA ILE A 236 -5.12 16.98 -1.84
C ILE A 236 -5.35 18.36 -2.49
N LYS A 237 -6.60 18.86 -2.50
CA LYS A 237 -6.91 20.20 -3.02
C LYS A 237 -6.29 21.31 -2.18
N GLU A 238 -6.33 21.19 -0.85
CA GLU A 238 -5.71 22.13 0.08
C GLU A 238 -4.18 22.17 -0.06
N ALA A 239 -3.57 21.04 -0.39
CA ALA A 239 -2.15 20.95 -0.76
C ALA A 239 -1.82 21.59 -2.12
N GLY A 240 -2.81 22.15 -2.82
CA GLY A 240 -2.63 22.90 -4.06
C GLY A 240 -2.77 22.07 -5.34
N PHE A 241 -3.16 20.79 -5.26
CA PHE A 241 -3.39 19.99 -6.46
C PHE A 241 -4.74 20.32 -7.11
N VAL A 242 -4.80 20.18 -8.44
CA VAL A 242 -5.99 20.37 -9.28
C VAL A 242 -6.38 19.06 -9.96
N ASN A 243 -7.55 19.04 -10.60
CA ASN A 243 -8.09 17.86 -11.30
C ASN A 243 -8.17 16.59 -10.43
N VAL A 244 -8.51 16.76 -9.14
CA VAL A 244 -8.64 15.62 -8.22
C VAL A 244 -9.83 14.76 -8.64
N GLN A 245 -9.55 13.52 -9.04
CA GLN A 245 -10.55 12.53 -9.41
C GLN A 245 -10.39 11.26 -8.57
N THR A 246 -11.51 10.69 -8.15
CA THR A 246 -11.53 9.43 -7.40
C THR A 246 -12.36 8.42 -8.17
N ILE A 247 -11.80 7.24 -8.40
CA ILE A 247 -12.51 6.11 -8.99
C ILE A 247 -12.40 4.90 -8.07
N LEU A 248 -13.45 4.07 -8.03
CA LEU A 248 -13.36 2.75 -7.42
C LEU A 248 -12.56 1.83 -8.35
N THR A 249 -11.48 1.25 -7.84
CA THR A 249 -10.59 0.37 -8.61
C THR A 249 -10.91 -1.09 -8.36
N ASP A 250 -11.45 -1.41 -7.17
CA ASP A 250 -12.09 -2.68 -6.88
C ASP A 250 -13.13 -2.47 -5.75
N PRO A 251 -13.90 -3.50 -5.35
CA PRO A 251 -14.92 -3.36 -4.32
C PRO A 251 -14.44 -2.83 -2.95
N ARG A 252 -13.12 -2.76 -2.69
CA ARG A 252 -12.49 -2.33 -1.43
C ARG A 252 -11.49 -1.19 -1.60
N HIS A 253 -11.03 -0.88 -2.81
CA HIS A 253 -10.00 0.15 -3.04
C HIS A 253 -10.45 1.21 -4.05
N ARG A 254 -9.97 2.44 -3.84
CA ARG A 254 -10.11 3.58 -4.75
C ARG A 254 -8.75 3.98 -5.24
N THR A 255 -8.72 4.50 -6.46
CA THR A 255 -7.60 5.27 -6.99
C THR A 255 -7.99 6.73 -6.99
N VAL A 256 -7.17 7.56 -6.36
CA VAL A 256 -7.27 9.02 -6.43
C VAL A 256 -6.16 9.53 -7.33
N THR A 257 -6.52 10.24 -8.39
CA THR A 257 -5.58 10.95 -9.27
C THR A 257 -5.66 12.45 -9.02
N ALA A 258 -4.51 13.13 -9.11
CA ALA A 258 -4.44 14.58 -9.00
C ALA A 258 -3.25 15.14 -9.79
N THR A 259 -3.39 16.37 -10.27
CA THR A 259 -2.38 17.06 -11.09
C THR A 259 -1.86 18.28 -10.36
N VAL A 260 -0.54 18.52 -10.44
CA VAL A 260 0.06 19.76 -9.93
C VAL A 260 -0.29 20.92 -10.90
N PRO A 261 -0.78 22.09 -10.43
CA PRO A 261 -1.07 23.22 -11.29
C PRO A 261 0.16 23.63 -12.11
N ARG A 262 -0.06 23.94 -13.40
CA ARG A 262 0.97 24.41 -14.31
C ARG A 262 1.30 25.89 -14.11
#